data_AF-A0A7J9QTD9-F1
#
_entry.id   AF-A0A7J9QTD9-F1
#
_cell.length_a   1.000
_cell.length_b   1.000
_cell.length_c   1.000
_cell.angle_alpha   90.00
_cell.angle_beta   90.00
_cell.angle_gamma   90.00
#
_symmetry.space_group_name_H-M   'P 1'
#
loop_
_entity.id
_entity.type
_entity.pdbx_description
1 polymer ?
#
loop_
_entity_poly.entity_id
_entity_poly.type
_entity_poly.pdbx_seq_one_letter_code
_entity_poly.pdbx_strand_id
1 'polypeptide(L)'
;MNLPICNFDAKNSLLCPQCEKKVEEGQLTKADVDASIKLAQIAKTNSDVDKFTLHSCKEFDGNFVLSFSKEDIMMIRQSRTLYRLIQDQFQGKIWLVEAEENDRKFIEDMFFPTKILSINNVWAPGGIQKTKAIVSGK
;
A
#
# COMPACT_ATOMS: atom_id res chain seq x y z
N MET A 1 12.16 10.76 2.16
CA MET A 1 11.02 9.94 1.69
C MET A 1 11.29 9.45 0.27
N ASN A 2 10.87 8.23 -0.03
CA ASN A 2 10.89 7.67 -1.38
C ASN A 2 9.44 7.39 -1.81
N LEU A 3 9.08 7.84 -3.01
CA LEU A 3 7.72 7.76 -3.55
C LEU A 3 7.75 7.29 -5.02
N PRO A 4 6.63 6.78 -5.55
CA PRO A 4 6.48 6.47 -6.97
C PRO A 4 6.76 7.66 -7.92
N ILE A 5 6.40 8.88 -7.50
CA ILE A 5 6.74 10.13 -8.20
C ILE A 5 7.88 10.87 -7.49
N CYS A 6 8.47 11.86 -8.17
CA CYS A 6 9.53 12.64 -7.54
C CYS A 6 9.00 13.49 -6.37
N ASN A 7 9.88 13.76 -5.40
CA ASN A 7 9.52 14.51 -4.19
C ASN A 7 9.06 15.95 -4.47
N PHE A 8 9.52 16.56 -5.59
CA PHE A 8 9.06 17.88 -6.01
C PHE A 8 7.58 17.82 -6.40
N ASP A 9 7.22 16.88 -7.26
CA ASP A 9 5.85 16.71 -7.75
C ASP A 9 4.89 16.39 -6.61
N ALA A 10 5.29 15.48 -5.72
CA ALA A 10 4.48 15.11 -4.57
C ALA A 10 4.18 16.28 -3.62
N LYS A 11 5.15 17.17 -3.39
CA LYS A 11 4.99 18.32 -2.49
C LYS A 11 4.17 19.45 -3.09
N ASN A 12 4.24 19.62 -4.41
CA ASN A 12 3.60 20.70 -5.16
C ASN A 12 2.29 20.29 -5.84
N SER A 13 1.96 18.99 -5.86
CA SER A 13 0.77 18.43 -6.53
C SER A 13 0.71 18.75 -8.03
N LEU A 14 1.88 18.88 -8.67
CA LEU A 14 2.04 19.14 -10.09
C LEU A 14 3.08 18.16 -10.63
N LEU A 15 2.73 17.37 -11.63
CA LEU A 15 3.66 16.40 -12.23
C LEU A 15 4.65 17.11 -13.16
N CYS A 16 5.92 16.74 -13.06
CA CYS A 16 6.90 17.13 -14.06
C CYS A 16 6.76 16.27 -15.32
N PRO A 17 7.31 16.69 -16.48
CA PRO A 17 7.19 15.95 -17.74
C PRO A 17 7.66 14.49 -17.66
N GLN A 18 8.62 14.19 -16.78
CA GLN A 18 9.11 12.82 -16.58
C GLN A 18 8.09 11.93 -15.86
N CYS A 19 7.43 12.43 -14.82
CA CYS A 19 6.40 11.68 -14.10
C CYS A 19 5.11 11.59 -14.91
N GLU A 20 4.74 12.63 -15.66
CA GLU A 20 3.61 12.58 -16.61
C GLU A 20 3.82 11.46 -17.63
N LYS A 21 5.00 11.40 -18.25
CA LYS A 21 5.34 10.35 -19.21
C LYS A 21 5.20 8.94 -18.62
N LYS A 22 5.62 8.73 -17.36
CA LYS A 22 5.46 7.44 -16.67
C LYS A 22 3.99 7.06 -16.46
N VAL A 23 3.12 8.04 -16.22
CA VAL A 23 1.67 7.82 -16.13
C VAL A 23 1.09 7.47 -17.51
N GLU A 24 1.49 8.19 -18.56
CA GLU A 24 1.07 7.92 -19.94
C GLU A 24 1.52 6.55 -20.43
N GLU A 25 2.74 6.14 -20.09
CA GLU A 25 3.29 4.80 -20.39
C GLU A 25 2.67 3.69 -19.52
N GLY A 26 1.79 4.02 -18.57
CA GLY A 26 1.13 3.06 -17.69
C GLY A 26 2.02 2.48 -16.59
N GLN A 27 3.23 3.02 -16.39
CA GLN A 27 4.14 2.62 -15.33
C GLN A 27 3.69 3.13 -13.96
N LEU A 28 2.96 4.26 -13.95
CA LEU A 28 2.34 4.84 -12.76
C LEU A 28 0.84 4.94 -12.95
N THR A 29 0.07 4.61 -11.92
CA THR A 29 -1.37 4.80 -11.88
C THR A 29 -1.72 6.13 -11.22
N LYS A 30 -2.96 6.58 -11.39
CA LYS A 30 -3.48 7.76 -10.67
C LYS A 30 -3.41 7.56 -9.15
N ALA A 31 -3.71 6.36 -8.67
CA ALA A 31 -3.60 6.00 -7.27
C ALA A 31 -2.16 6.13 -6.74
N ASP A 32 -1.15 5.75 -7.54
CA ASP A 32 0.27 5.94 -7.19
C ASP A 32 0.60 7.43 -6.98
N VAL A 33 0.15 8.29 -7.90
CA VAL A 33 0.36 9.74 -7.85
C VAL A 33 -0.34 10.35 -6.64
N ASP A 34 -1.63 10.04 -6.46
CA ASP A 34 -2.45 10.61 -5.39
C ASP A 34 -1.95 10.19 -4.01
N ALA A 35 -1.59 8.91 -3.83
CA ALA A 35 -1.01 8.42 -2.58
C ALA A 35 0.32 9.11 -2.27
N SER A 36 1.15 9.32 -3.30
CA SER A 36 2.42 10.03 -3.16
C SER A 36 2.23 11.47 -2.65
N ILE A 37 1.29 12.20 -3.24
CA ILE A 37 0.96 13.56 -2.84
C ILE A 37 0.46 13.58 -1.40
N LYS A 38 -0.49 12.71 -1.05
CA LYS A 38 -1.06 12.61 0.31
C LYS A 38 0.02 12.35 1.37
N LEU A 39 0.91 11.39 1.14
CA LEU A 39 2.02 11.10 2.06
C LEU A 39 3.00 12.28 2.17
N ALA A 40 3.31 12.95 1.06
CA ALA A 40 4.17 14.13 1.08
C ALA A 40 3.57 15.30 1.87
N GLN A 41 2.24 15.47 1.87
CA GLN A 41 1.59 16.47 2.72
C GLN A 41 1.69 16.11 4.20
N ILE A 42 1.48 14.85 4.57
CA ILE A 42 1.67 14.39 5.96
C ILE A 42 3.11 14.60 6.41
N ALA A 43 4.09 14.25 5.58
CA ALA A 43 5.51 14.37 5.86
C ALA A 43 5.96 15.80 6.22
N LYS A 44 5.23 16.84 5.79
CA LYS A 44 5.51 18.24 6.19
C LYS A 44 5.35 18.49 7.68
N THR A 45 4.50 17.71 8.35
CA THR A 45 4.17 17.88 9.77
C THR A 45 4.56 16.69 10.64
N ASN A 46 4.87 15.54 10.02
CA ASN A 46 5.25 14.32 10.71
C ASN A 46 6.58 13.77 10.17
N SER A 47 7.62 13.82 11.01
CA SER A 47 8.98 13.39 10.66
C SER A 47 9.15 11.88 10.48
N ASP A 48 8.23 11.07 11.01
CA ASP A 48 8.28 9.61 10.83
C ASP A 48 7.89 9.26 9.40
N VAL A 49 6.81 9.89 8.90
CA VAL A 49 6.31 9.66 7.54
C VAL A 49 7.31 10.13 6.47
N ASP A 50 8.09 11.18 6.73
CA ASP A 50 9.13 11.66 5.80
C ASP A 50 10.25 10.62 5.58
N LYS A 51 10.35 9.58 6.40
CA LYS A 51 11.33 8.50 6.23
C LYS A 51 10.80 7.32 5.42
N PHE A 52 9.50 7.28 5.16
CA PHE A 52 8.87 6.12 4.53
C PHE A 52 9.22 5.98 3.05
N THR A 53 9.07 4.76 2.56
CA THR A 53 9.21 4.37 1.17
C THR A 53 7.92 3.74 0.69
N LEU A 54 7.13 4.50 -0.09
CA LEU A 54 5.98 3.98 -0.82
C LEU A 54 6.48 3.42 -2.16
N HIS A 55 6.21 2.15 -2.45
CA HIS A 55 6.55 1.52 -3.73
C HIS A 55 5.42 1.64 -4.75
N SER A 56 4.18 1.45 -4.30
CA SER A 56 3.00 1.61 -5.16
C SER A 56 1.71 1.77 -4.35
N CYS A 57 0.68 2.28 -5.01
CA CYS A 57 -0.70 2.30 -4.54
C CYS A 57 -1.61 1.78 -5.65
N LYS A 58 -2.50 0.84 -5.29
CA LYS A 58 -3.58 0.39 -6.16
C LYS A 58 -4.92 0.74 -5.55
N GLU A 59 -5.84 1.23 -6.37
CA GLU A 59 -7.20 1.48 -5.98
C GLU A 59 -8.13 0.41 -6.56
N PHE A 60 -9.03 -0.11 -5.73
CA PHE A 60 -10.07 -1.03 -6.13
C PHE A 60 -11.35 -0.75 -5.35
N ASP A 61 -12.43 -0.44 -6.06
CA ASP A 61 -13.75 -0.17 -5.49
C ASP A 61 -13.73 0.87 -4.36
N GLY A 62 -13.00 1.97 -4.57
CA GLY A 62 -12.83 3.06 -3.60
C GLY A 62 -11.94 2.73 -2.40
N ASN A 63 -11.30 1.55 -2.38
CA ASN A 63 -10.33 1.16 -1.35
C ASN A 63 -8.91 1.08 -1.92
N PHE A 64 -7.91 1.11 -1.04
CA PHE A 64 -6.52 1.31 -1.43
C PHE A 64 -5.61 0.23 -0.86
N VAL A 65 -4.73 -0.32 -1.70
CA VAL A 65 -3.64 -1.20 -1.29
C VAL A 65 -2.35 -0.41 -1.45
N LEU A 66 -1.69 -0.12 -0.34
CA LEU A 66 -0.44 0.64 -0.28
C LEU A 66 0.73 -0.32 -0.03
N SER A 67 1.67 -0.35 -0.97
CA SER A 67 2.87 -1.15 -0.87
C SER A 67 4.01 -0.31 -0.30
N PHE A 68 4.51 -0.72 0.87
CA PHE A 68 5.57 -0.02 1.61
C PHE A 68 6.76 -0.95 1.87
N SER A 69 7.87 -0.38 2.34
CA SER A 69 8.94 -1.19 2.94
C SER A 69 8.47 -1.89 4.20
N LYS A 70 9.12 -3.01 4.56
CA LYS A 70 8.78 -3.80 5.75
C LYS A 70 8.85 -2.97 7.02
N GLU A 71 9.93 -2.19 7.17
CA GLU A 71 10.20 -1.37 8.35
C GLU A 71 9.11 -0.32 8.55
N ASP A 72 8.65 0.31 7.45
CA ASP A 72 7.59 1.32 7.48
C ASP A 72 6.25 0.69 7.89
N ILE A 73 5.91 -0.48 7.33
CA ILE A 73 4.68 -1.20 7.70
C ILE A 73 4.68 -1.56 9.18
N MET A 74 5.82 -2.03 9.72
CA MET A 74 5.93 -2.35 11.14
C MET A 74 5.72 -1.10 12.01
N MET A 75 6.33 0.04 11.65
CA MET A 75 6.10 1.31 12.34
C MET A 75 4.63 1.74 12.30
N ILE A 76 3.99 1.68 11.12
CA ILE A 76 2.59 2.10 10.95
C ILE A 76 1.66 1.19 11.77
N ARG A 77 1.87 -0.14 11.72
CA ARG A 77 1.02 -1.12 12.43
C ARG A 77 1.15 -1.04 13.96
N GLN A 78 2.31 -0.63 14.47
CA GLN A 78 2.54 -0.47 15.92
C GLN A 78 1.99 0.85 16.48
N SER A 79 1.73 1.85 15.63
CA SER A 79 1.22 3.15 16.04
C SER A 79 -0.18 3.41 15.51
N ARG A 80 -1.18 3.30 16.40
CA ARG A 80 -2.57 3.65 16.08
C ARG A 80 -2.72 5.07 15.55
N THR A 81 -1.89 5.99 16.04
CA THR A 81 -1.88 7.39 15.61
C THR A 81 -1.37 7.51 14.17
N LEU A 82 -0.26 6.85 13.82
CA LEU A 82 0.27 6.87 12.46
C LEU A 82 -0.69 6.18 11.47
N TYR A 83 -1.24 5.01 11.84
CA TYR A 83 -2.21 4.32 10.99
C TYR A 83 -3.42 5.20 10.69
N ARG A 84 -3.99 5.88 11.71
CA ARG A 84 -5.11 6.81 11.52
C ARG A 84 -4.72 8.02 10.67
N LEU A 85 -3.57 8.63 10.95
CA LEU A 85 -3.08 9.78 10.20
C LEU A 85 -3.00 9.49 8.69
N ILE A 86 -2.54 8.30 8.31
CA ILE A 86 -2.50 7.86 6.92
C ILE A 86 -3.90 7.53 6.41
N GLN A 87 -4.66 6.70 7.14
CA GLN A 87 -6.01 6.26 6.75
C GLN A 87 -6.96 7.43 6.50
N ASP A 88 -6.89 8.49 7.30
CA ASP A 88 -7.76 9.67 7.19
C ASP A 88 -7.50 10.48 5.90
N GLN A 89 -6.40 10.23 5.18
CA GLN A 89 -6.16 10.82 3.84
C GLN A 89 -6.87 10.05 2.71
N PHE A 90 -7.44 8.88 2.98
CA PHE A 90 -8.10 8.03 2.01
C PHE A 90 -9.59 7.91 2.33
N GLN A 91 -10.44 7.92 1.30
CA GLN A 91 -11.90 7.89 1.48
C GLN A 91 -12.42 6.49 1.85
N GLY A 92 -11.64 5.45 1.56
CA GLY A 92 -11.99 4.05 1.82
C GLY A 92 -11.01 3.37 2.78
N LYS A 93 -11.03 2.03 2.77
CA LYS A 93 -10.09 1.24 3.58
C LYS A 93 -8.71 1.26 2.94
N ILE A 94 -7.67 1.29 3.78
CA ILE A 94 -6.31 0.98 3.35
C ILE A 94 -5.91 -0.42 3.80
N TRP A 95 -5.23 -1.14 2.92
CA TRP A 95 -4.40 -2.29 3.25
C TRP A 95 -2.94 -1.90 3.06
N LEU A 96 -2.10 -2.34 3.99
CA LEU A 96 -0.67 -2.11 3.98
C LEU A 96 0.01 -3.43 3.68
N VAL A 97 0.75 -3.51 2.58
CA VAL A 97 1.40 -4.74 2.09
C VAL A 97 2.87 -4.49 1.83
N GLU A 98 3.72 -5.48 2.13
CA GLU A 98 5.16 -5.38 1.93
C GLU A 98 5.50 -5.40 0.44
N ALA A 99 6.43 -4.54 0.01
CA ALA A 99 6.91 -4.58 -1.37
C ALA A 99 7.73 -5.86 -1.63
N GLU A 100 7.67 -6.37 -2.86
CA GLU A 100 8.47 -7.52 -3.33
C GLU A 100 8.25 -8.83 -2.55
N GLU A 101 7.02 -9.06 -2.08
CA GLU A 101 6.68 -10.24 -1.28
C GLU A 101 6.12 -11.42 -2.10
N ASN A 102 6.08 -12.59 -1.47
CA ASN A 102 5.40 -13.77 -2.03
C ASN A 102 3.91 -13.76 -1.68
N ASP A 103 3.10 -14.53 -2.43
CA ASP A 103 1.65 -14.65 -2.23
C ASP A 103 1.26 -14.91 -0.76
N ARG A 104 2.06 -15.68 -0.03
CA ARG A 104 1.78 -16.00 1.37
C ARG A 104 1.81 -14.75 2.24
N LYS A 105 2.88 -13.97 2.16
CA LYS A 105 3.07 -12.78 2.97
C LYS A 105 2.09 -11.67 2.57
N PHE A 106 1.77 -11.56 1.28
CA PHE A 106 0.70 -10.69 0.79
C PHE A 106 -0.65 -11.00 1.44
N ILE A 107 -1.04 -12.28 1.48
CA ILE A 107 -2.28 -12.69 2.15
C ILE A 107 -2.19 -12.37 3.65
N GLU A 108 -1.08 -12.67 4.33
CA GLU A 108 -0.88 -12.33 5.75
C GLU A 108 -1.04 -10.83 6.03
N ASP A 109 -0.49 -9.98 5.16
CA ASP A 109 -0.58 -8.53 5.27
C ASP A 109 -1.99 -7.99 5.00
N MET A 110 -2.68 -8.55 4.00
CA MET A 110 -4.07 -8.20 3.68
C MET A 110 -5.04 -8.53 4.83
N PHE A 111 -4.78 -9.59 5.58
CA PHE A 111 -5.61 -10.00 6.71
C PHE A 111 -5.17 -9.41 8.05
N PHE A 112 -4.08 -8.65 8.12
CA PHE A 112 -3.65 -8.00 9.36
C PHE A 112 -4.79 -7.13 9.95
N PRO A 113 -5.05 -7.18 11.28
CA PRO A 113 -4.33 -7.92 12.32
C PRO A 113 -4.86 -9.34 12.59
N THR A 114 -5.82 -9.83 11.82
CA THR A 114 -6.36 -11.18 11.98
C THR A 114 -5.28 -12.22 11.68
N LYS A 115 -5.01 -13.10 12.65
CA LYS A 115 -4.01 -14.16 12.49
C LYS A 115 -4.46 -15.17 11.45
N ILE A 116 -3.62 -15.43 10.46
CA ILE A 116 -3.76 -16.53 9.52
C ILE A 116 -3.26 -17.82 10.18
N LEU A 117 -4.12 -18.85 10.20
CA LEU A 117 -3.82 -20.17 10.76
C LEU A 117 -3.18 -21.10 9.73
N SER A 118 -3.62 -21.02 8.47
CA SER A 118 -2.99 -21.76 7.37
C SER A 118 -3.32 -21.16 5.99
N ILE A 119 -2.43 -21.36 5.03
CA ILE A 119 -2.64 -21.04 3.61
C ILE A 119 -2.32 -22.31 2.82
N ASN A 120 -3.30 -22.81 2.06
CA ASN A 120 -3.17 -24.05 1.29
C ASN A 120 -3.59 -23.83 -0.17
N ASN A 121 -2.92 -24.52 -1.09
CA ASN A 121 -3.39 -24.64 -2.47
C ASN A 121 -4.36 -25.82 -2.57
N VAL A 122 -5.54 -25.58 -3.13
CA VAL A 122 -6.58 -26.59 -3.33
C VAL A 122 -6.97 -26.64 -4.80
N TRP A 123 -7.24 -27.84 -5.31
CA TRP A 123 -7.70 -28.03 -6.67
C TRP A 123 -9.23 -28.09 -6.70
N ALA A 124 -9.85 -27.13 -7.37
CA ALA A 124 -11.29 -27.15 -7.61
C ALA A 124 -11.61 -28.08 -8.80
N PRO A 125 -12.86 -28.60 -8.88
CA PRO A 125 -13.33 -29.32 -10.06
C PRO A 125 -13.04 -28.54 -11.34
N GLY A 126 -12.55 -29.23 -12.37
CA GLY A 126 -12.04 -28.59 -13.60
C GLY A 126 -10.54 -28.25 -13.58
N GLY A 127 -9.79 -28.68 -12.56
CA GLY A 127 -8.33 -28.50 -12.52
C GLY A 127 -7.88 -27.07 -12.21
N ILE A 128 -8.77 -26.23 -11.67
CA ILE A 128 -8.46 -24.85 -11.31
C ILE A 128 -7.81 -24.84 -9.93
N GLN A 129 -6.57 -24.37 -9.84
CA GLN A 129 -5.91 -24.15 -8.56
C GLN A 129 -6.52 -22.92 -7.86
N LYS A 130 -6.86 -23.07 -6.58
CA LYS A 130 -7.34 -21.98 -5.71
C LYS A 130 -6.50 -21.92 -4.45
N THR A 131 -6.38 -20.72 -3.89
CA THR A 131 -5.72 -20.50 -2.59
C THR A 131 -6.77 -20.43 -1.50
N LYS A 132 -6.65 -21.27 -0.47
CA LYS A 132 -7.50 -21.31 0.72
C LYS A 132 -6.71 -20.79 1.92
N ALA A 133 -7.09 -19.62 2.43
CA ALA A 133 -6.60 -19.10 3.71
C ALA A 133 -7.61 -19.41 4.83
N ILE A 134 -7.13 -19.98 5.94
CA ILE A 134 -7.90 -20.18 7.16
C ILE A 134 -7.45 -19.13 8.16
N VAL A 135 -8.38 -18.34 8.68
CA VAL A 135 -8.12 -17.25 9.62
C VAL A 135 -8.67 -17.57 11.01
N SER A 136 -8.09 -16.97 12.04
CA SER A 136 -8.62 -17.04 13.41
C SER A 136 -10.01 -16.40 13.49
N GLY A 137 -10.92 -17.06 14.23
CA GLY A 137 -12.21 -16.48 14.60
C GLY A 137 -12.03 -15.35 15.62
N LYS A 138 -13.02 -14.46 15.70
CA LYS A 138 -13.10 -13.45 16.77
C LYS A 138 -13.64 -14.05 18.05
#